data_AF-A0A962XAE9-F1
#
_entry.id   AF-A0A962XAE9-F1
#
_cell.length_a   1.000
_cell.length_b   1.000
_cell.length_c   1.000
_cell.angle_alpha   90.00
_cell.angle_beta   90.00
_cell.angle_gamma   90.00
#
_symmetry.space_group_name_H-M   'P 1'
#
loop_
_entity.id
_entity.type
_entity.pdbx_description
1 polymer ?
#
loop_
_entity_poly.entity_id
_entity_poly.type
_entity_poly.pdbx_seq_one_letter_code
_entity_poly.pdbx_strand_id
1 'polypeptide(L)'
;IYISSIIQFDNIKSLKRYSVFYPPVMECLDRNLHTRRLKNGIGNYWDAKYFTMLSRYNLKITQVRDKDILLYHWISNFEWYKRFPPNFIILNTKMSDPHLFIEEDVIKKFGYPNDRFECLNRIVLIYDNLNSTLGTYINKLYLENLKDVDNFSIFKNKSDHCFPKLTASSQLDSFSPDGLLQAIQPGWHSARNPKYPQTITIDFGKTQSIEKIGILPQDQNEKRMPRIIEIRTSDNEKNWVSSGLFDDLCLSGDQDRGDWRIIKFPVPVNGRYLQIKILANCGDPALLTFRGLRVN
;
A
#
# COMPACT_ATOMS: atom_id res chain seq x y z
N ILE A 1 -48.23 -30.25 -7.55
CA ILE A 1 -47.13 -30.98 -6.89
C ILE A 1 -46.08 -29.94 -6.51
N TYR A 2 -46.09 -29.50 -5.24
CA TYR A 2 -45.09 -28.62 -4.67
C TYR A 2 -44.19 -29.49 -3.78
N ILE A 3 -42.88 -29.51 -4.03
CA ILE A 3 -41.91 -30.11 -3.11
C ILE A 3 -41.12 -28.96 -2.48
N SER A 4 -41.54 -28.55 -1.29
CA SER A 4 -40.73 -27.75 -0.37
C SER A 4 -39.86 -28.71 0.44
N SER A 5 -38.60 -28.88 0.05
CA SER A 5 -37.62 -29.58 0.89
C SER A 5 -37.07 -28.62 1.94
N ILE A 6 -37.56 -28.76 3.17
CA ILE A 6 -36.96 -28.17 4.37
C ILE A 6 -35.62 -28.88 4.61
N ILE A 7 -34.51 -28.15 4.51
CA ILE A 7 -33.21 -28.62 4.99
C ILE A 7 -33.20 -28.41 6.50
N GLN A 8 -33.34 -29.50 7.24
CA GLN A 8 -33.26 -29.53 8.69
C GLN A 8 -31.79 -29.59 9.11
N PHE A 9 -31.26 -28.52 9.70
CA PHE A 9 -29.90 -28.44 10.21
C PHE A 9 -29.75 -29.20 11.54
N ASP A 10 -29.81 -30.53 11.49
CA ASP A 10 -29.47 -31.40 12.62
C ASP A 10 -27.96 -31.59 12.73
N ASN A 11 -27.21 -30.55 13.13
CA ASN A 11 -25.90 -30.71 13.77
C ASN A 11 -25.30 -29.42 14.38
N ILE A 12 -26.03 -28.77 15.29
CA ILE A 12 -25.50 -27.62 16.06
C ILE A 12 -24.51 -28.07 17.17
N LYS A 13 -24.38 -29.37 17.46
CA LYS A 13 -23.44 -29.87 18.49
C LYS A 13 -21.96 -29.83 18.07
N SER A 14 -21.64 -29.81 16.77
CA SER A 14 -20.25 -29.74 16.30
C SER A 14 -19.68 -28.31 16.32
N LEU A 15 -20.53 -27.28 16.31
CA LEU A 15 -20.11 -25.86 16.36
C LEU A 15 -19.64 -25.41 17.75
N LYS A 16 -19.98 -26.13 18.83
CA LYS A 16 -19.53 -25.78 20.19
C LYS A 16 -18.02 -26.00 20.43
N ARG A 17 -17.36 -26.88 19.67
CA ARG A 17 -15.92 -27.16 19.87
C ARG A 17 -14.96 -26.09 19.34
N TYR A 18 -15.40 -25.24 18.41
CA TYR A 18 -14.56 -24.15 17.89
C TYR A 18 -14.49 -22.94 18.83
N SER A 19 -15.33 -22.89 19.88
CA SER A 19 -15.37 -21.76 20.83
C SER A 19 -14.26 -21.76 21.90
N VAL A 20 -13.39 -22.77 21.93
CA VAL A 20 -12.36 -22.92 22.98
C VAL A 20 -10.96 -23.21 22.41
N PHE A 21 -10.72 -22.92 21.13
CA PHE A 21 -9.36 -23.06 20.61
C PHE A 21 -8.48 -21.91 21.13
N TYR A 22 -7.60 -22.22 22.08
CA TYR A 22 -6.64 -21.27 22.64
C TYR A 22 -5.26 -21.94 22.73
N PRO A 23 -4.37 -21.68 21.76
CA PRO A 23 -3.07 -22.33 21.66
C PRO A 23 -2.18 -22.08 22.87
N PRO A 24 -1.35 -23.06 23.31
CA PRO A 24 -0.41 -22.85 24.42
C PRO A 24 0.56 -21.67 24.22
N VAL A 25 0.97 -21.41 22.98
CA VAL A 25 1.80 -20.24 22.65
C VAL A 25 1.05 -18.93 22.88
N MET A 26 -0.25 -18.88 22.57
CA MET A 26 -1.08 -17.70 22.80
C MET A 26 -1.29 -17.48 24.31
N GLU A 27 -1.56 -18.55 25.07
CA GLU A 27 -1.68 -18.48 26.53
C GLU A 27 -0.41 -17.95 27.19
N CYS A 28 0.75 -18.45 26.77
CA CYS A 28 2.04 -17.97 27.25
C CYS A 28 2.26 -16.49 26.94
N LEU A 29 1.98 -16.07 25.71
CA LEU A 29 2.13 -14.67 25.27
C LEU A 29 1.22 -13.75 26.07
N ASP A 30 -0.08 -14.06 26.12
CA ASP A 30 -1.08 -13.27 26.83
C ASP A 30 -0.73 -13.14 28.32
N ARG A 31 -0.37 -14.23 28.99
CA ARG A 31 0.01 -14.18 30.41
C ARG A 31 1.23 -13.29 30.65
N ASN A 32 2.28 -13.43 29.84
CA ASN A 32 3.53 -12.69 30.04
C ASN A 32 3.38 -11.20 29.69
N LEU A 33 2.70 -10.89 28.59
CA LEU A 33 2.48 -9.51 28.13
C LEU A 33 1.46 -8.79 29.02
N HIS A 34 0.42 -9.49 29.49
CA HIS A 34 -0.55 -8.92 30.42
C HIS A 34 0.09 -8.53 31.75
N THR A 35 0.91 -9.41 32.33
CA THR A 35 1.66 -9.13 33.57
C THR A 35 2.55 -7.89 33.43
N ARG A 36 3.12 -7.69 32.23
CA ARG A 36 3.96 -6.53 31.90
C ARG A 36 3.17 -5.32 31.40
N ARG A 37 1.84 -5.40 31.34
CA ARG A 37 0.93 -4.35 30.83
C ARG A 37 1.24 -3.92 29.39
N LEU A 38 1.79 -4.84 28.59
CA LEU A 38 2.12 -4.61 27.18
C LEU A 38 0.94 -5.05 26.31
N LYS A 39 0.60 -4.22 25.30
CA LYS A 39 -0.54 -4.48 24.41
C LYS A 39 -0.22 -4.36 22.93
N ASN A 40 0.77 -3.55 22.57
CA ASN A 40 1.05 -3.25 21.17
C ASN A 40 2.44 -3.78 20.82
N GLY A 41 2.53 -4.63 19.80
CA GLY A 41 3.80 -5.17 19.34
C GLY A 41 3.90 -5.21 17.82
N ILE A 42 5.00 -5.73 17.34
CA ILE A 42 5.20 -6.05 15.92
C ILE A 42 5.61 -7.50 15.75
N GLY A 43 5.28 -8.07 14.60
CA GLY A 43 5.62 -9.44 14.25
C GLY A 43 5.47 -9.67 12.75
N ASN A 44 5.84 -10.86 12.27
CA ASN A 44 5.70 -11.18 10.86
C ASN A 44 4.22 -11.25 10.49
N TYR A 45 3.93 -11.29 9.20
CA TYR A 45 2.56 -11.26 8.70
C TYR A 45 1.65 -12.32 9.35
N TRP A 46 2.11 -13.57 9.46
CA TRP A 46 1.30 -14.67 9.98
C TRP A 46 1.08 -14.58 11.49
N ASP A 47 2.15 -14.32 12.24
CA ASP A 47 2.10 -14.16 13.69
C ASP A 47 1.26 -12.95 14.10
N ALA A 48 1.42 -11.83 13.39
CA ALA A 48 0.68 -10.61 13.70
C ALA A 48 -0.83 -10.82 13.61
N LYS A 49 -1.31 -11.44 12.53
CA LYS A 49 -2.74 -11.76 12.37
C LYS A 49 -3.21 -12.78 13.38
N TYR A 50 -2.47 -13.88 13.52
CA TYR A 50 -2.85 -14.99 14.38
C TYR A 50 -2.97 -14.57 15.84
N PHE A 51 -1.95 -13.88 16.38
CA PHE A 51 -1.93 -13.48 17.78
C PHE A 51 -2.90 -12.33 18.09
N THR A 52 -3.06 -11.37 17.17
CA THR A 52 -4.06 -10.30 17.34
C THR A 52 -5.47 -10.87 17.41
N MET A 53 -5.79 -11.86 16.56
CA MET A 53 -7.12 -12.45 16.50
C MET A 53 -7.44 -13.34 17.70
N LEU A 54 -6.46 -14.09 18.21
CA LEU A 54 -6.68 -15.09 19.27
C LEU A 54 -6.41 -14.58 20.69
N SER A 55 -5.84 -13.38 20.84
CA SER A 55 -5.55 -12.82 22.16
C SER A 55 -6.83 -12.55 22.95
N ARG A 56 -6.81 -13.00 24.21
CA ARG A 56 -7.86 -12.70 25.21
C ARG A 56 -7.62 -11.39 25.94
N TYR A 57 -6.43 -10.81 25.81
CA TYR A 57 -6.03 -9.56 26.47
C TYR A 57 -5.92 -8.38 25.49
N ASN A 58 -6.54 -8.51 24.31
CA ASN A 58 -6.61 -7.48 23.28
C ASN A 58 -5.21 -7.00 22.85
N LEU A 59 -4.30 -7.95 22.63
CA LEU A 59 -3.02 -7.67 22.00
C LEU A 59 -3.24 -7.20 20.56
N LYS A 60 -2.47 -6.19 20.17
CA LYS A 60 -2.44 -5.63 18.82
C LYS A 60 -1.04 -5.79 18.27
N ILE A 61 -0.86 -6.76 17.39
CA ILE A 61 0.42 -7.04 16.76
C ILE A 61 0.36 -6.51 15.34
N THR A 62 1.20 -5.53 15.02
CA THR A 62 1.21 -4.95 13.69
C THR A 62 2.19 -5.70 12.79
N GLN A 63 1.72 -6.10 11.60
CA GLN A 63 2.56 -6.83 10.67
C GLN A 63 3.69 -5.97 10.09
N VAL A 64 4.89 -6.53 10.05
CA VAL A 64 6.06 -5.96 9.39
C VAL A 64 6.64 -6.94 8.38
N ARG A 65 7.29 -6.42 7.34
CA ARG A 65 8.01 -7.15 6.30
C ARG A 65 9.23 -7.83 6.88
N ASP A 66 9.44 -9.04 6.42
CA ASP A 66 10.53 -9.91 6.83
C ASP A 66 11.90 -9.28 6.49
N LYS A 67 12.93 -9.67 7.24
CA LYS A 67 14.34 -9.19 7.16
C LYS A 67 14.58 -7.72 7.50
N ASP A 68 13.73 -6.83 7.02
CA ASP A 68 13.95 -5.38 7.16
C ASP A 68 13.03 -4.72 8.19
N ILE A 69 12.07 -5.43 8.80
CA ILE A 69 11.15 -4.89 9.82
C ILE A 69 10.49 -3.61 9.28
N LEU A 70 10.03 -3.66 8.02
CA LEU A 70 9.38 -2.54 7.33
C LEU A 70 7.89 -2.66 7.35
N LEU A 71 7.20 -1.55 7.14
CA LEU A 71 5.76 -1.60 6.98
C LEU A 71 5.40 -2.19 5.63
N TYR A 72 4.46 -3.14 5.64
CA TYR A 72 3.66 -3.40 4.45
C TYR A 72 2.72 -2.22 4.21
N HIS A 73 3.14 -1.22 3.44
CA HIS A 73 2.34 -0.01 3.24
C HIS A 73 0.98 -0.29 2.57
N TRP A 74 0.84 -1.40 1.85
CA TRP A 74 -0.42 -1.86 1.25
C TRP A 74 -1.31 -2.70 2.20
N ILE A 75 -0.83 -3.09 3.39
CA ILE A 75 -1.58 -3.89 4.38
C ILE A 75 -1.77 -3.13 5.70
N SER A 76 -0.81 -2.31 6.10
CA SER A 76 -0.79 -1.56 7.36
C SER A 76 -0.86 -0.06 7.09
N ASN A 77 -1.80 0.63 7.73
CA ASN A 77 -1.86 2.09 7.71
C ASN A 77 -0.84 2.67 8.70
N PHE A 78 -0.04 3.65 8.27
CA PHE A 78 0.90 4.37 9.12
C PHE A 78 0.24 4.98 10.37
N GLU A 79 -1.02 5.39 10.27
CA GLU A 79 -1.79 5.93 11.41
C GLU A 79 -2.01 4.90 12.52
N TRP A 80 -2.01 3.59 12.22
CA TRP A 80 -2.11 2.57 13.27
C TRP A 80 -0.87 2.53 14.16
N TYR A 81 0.32 2.79 13.60
CA TYR A 81 1.56 2.84 14.38
C TYR A 81 1.64 4.07 15.27
N LYS A 82 1.19 5.24 14.78
CA LYS A 82 1.08 6.45 15.60
C LYS A 82 0.11 6.26 16.75
N ARG A 83 -1.04 5.64 16.48
CA ARG A 83 -2.11 5.46 17.46
C ARG A 83 -1.80 4.37 18.48
N PHE A 84 -1.04 3.35 18.09
CA PHE A 84 -0.70 2.19 18.92
C PHE A 84 0.81 1.93 18.86
N PRO A 85 1.61 2.73 19.59
CA PRO A 85 3.07 2.63 19.55
C PRO A 85 3.50 1.25 20.06
N PRO A 86 4.27 0.47 19.28
CA PRO A 86 4.70 -0.86 19.69
C PRO A 86 5.82 -0.77 20.73
N ASN A 87 5.84 -1.72 21.66
CA ASN A 87 6.85 -1.83 22.72
C ASN A 87 7.42 -3.25 22.89
N PHE A 88 7.04 -4.17 22.00
CA PHE A 88 7.68 -5.48 21.90
C PHE A 88 7.68 -6.02 20.47
N ILE A 89 8.57 -6.97 20.21
CA ILE A 89 8.76 -7.65 18.94
C ILE A 89 8.60 -9.15 19.19
N ILE A 90 7.77 -9.82 18.39
CA ILE A 90 7.62 -11.28 18.40
C ILE A 90 8.43 -11.88 17.24
N LEU A 91 9.33 -12.79 17.57
CA LEU A 91 10.16 -13.53 16.63
C LEU A 91 9.73 -14.99 16.60
N ASN A 92 9.75 -15.60 15.41
CA ASN A 92 9.59 -17.04 15.24
C ASN A 92 10.97 -17.70 15.36
N THR A 93 11.09 -18.81 16.10
CA THR A 93 12.36 -19.55 16.24
C THR A 93 12.44 -20.81 15.37
N LYS A 94 11.38 -21.13 14.62
CA LYS A 94 11.41 -22.28 13.70
C LYS A 94 12.25 -21.94 12.47
N MET A 95 13.47 -22.48 12.42
CA MET A 95 14.45 -22.28 11.33
C MET A 95 13.94 -22.62 9.91
N SER A 96 12.82 -23.36 9.78
CA SER A 96 12.21 -23.68 8.49
C SER A 96 11.37 -22.55 7.89
N ASP A 97 11.22 -21.42 8.58
CA ASP A 97 10.44 -20.28 8.11
C ASP A 97 11.32 -19.31 7.30
N PRO A 98 11.12 -19.15 5.97
CA PRO A 98 11.91 -18.23 5.15
C PRO A 98 11.69 -16.75 5.49
N HIS A 99 10.71 -16.46 6.36
CA HIS A 99 10.31 -15.13 6.83
C HIS A 99 10.80 -14.83 8.26
N LEU A 100 11.83 -15.54 8.73
CA LEU A 100 12.34 -15.41 10.10
C LEU A 100 12.94 -14.02 10.36
N PHE A 101 12.53 -13.40 11.47
CA PHE A 101 13.34 -12.40 12.13
C PHE A 101 14.35 -13.12 13.00
N ILE A 102 15.63 -12.96 12.69
CA ILE A 102 16.68 -13.49 13.55
C ILE A 102 16.93 -12.47 14.65
N GLU A 103 17.08 -12.92 15.89
CA GLU A 103 17.24 -12.08 17.07
C GLU A 103 18.45 -11.12 16.90
N GLU A 104 19.54 -11.59 16.31
CA GLU A 104 20.73 -10.80 16.02
C GLU A 104 20.44 -9.59 15.12
N ASP A 105 19.57 -9.72 14.12
CA ASP A 105 19.20 -8.62 13.22
C ASP A 105 18.38 -7.56 13.96
N VAL A 106 17.51 -8.00 14.87
CA VAL A 106 16.72 -7.10 15.71
C VAL A 106 17.62 -6.34 16.67
N ILE A 107 18.55 -7.02 17.32
CA ILE A 107 19.51 -6.40 18.24
C ILE A 107 20.43 -5.42 17.49
N LYS A 108 20.93 -5.80 16.30
CA LYS A 108 21.74 -4.91 15.46
C LYS A 108 21.00 -3.62 15.10
N LYS A 109 19.67 -3.69 14.96
CA LYS A 109 18.84 -2.58 14.51
C LYS A 109 18.29 -1.70 15.63
N PHE A 110 17.84 -2.32 16.72
CA PHE A 110 17.14 -1.62 17.82
C PHE A 110 17.95 -1.59 19.12
N GLY A 111 19.12 -2.22 19.14
CA GLY A 111 19.90 -2.45 20.35
C GLY A 111 19.38 -3.64 21.15
N TYR A 112 20.03 -3.88 22.28
CA TYR A 112 19.61 -4.93 23.21
C TYR A 112 18.24 -4.59 23.83
N PRO A 113 17.33 -5.58 23.96
CA PRO A 113 16.04 -5.38 24.58
C PRO A 113 16.18 -5.12 26.08
N ASN A 114 15.19 -4.42 26.66
CA ASN A 114 15.05 -4.21 28.09
C ASN A 114 14.68 -5.51 28.84
N ASP A 115 13.89 -6.37 28.19
CA ASP A 115 13.49 -7.67 28.72
C ASP A 115 13.29 -8.65 27.55
N ARG A 116 13.46 -9.94 27.82
CA ARG A 116 13.36 -11.02 26.84
C ARG A 116 12.72 -12.23 27.49
N PHE A 117 11.74 -12.83 26.82
CA PHE A 117 11.19 -14.12 27.24
C PHE A 117 10.82 -14.99 26.05
N GLU A 118 10.66 -16.29 26.32
CA GLU A 118 10.33 -17.28 25.31
C GLU A 118 8.96 -17.90 25.60
N CYS A 119 8.22 -18.13 24.52
CA CYS A 119 6.94 -18.83 24.52
C CYS A 119 6.96 -19.91 23.45
N LEU A 120 7.35 -21.13 23.86
CA LEU A 120 7.58 -22.26 22.96
C LEU A 120 8.52 -21.87 21.80
N ASN A 121 8.00 -21.75 20.59
CA ASN A 121 8.74 -21.42 19.38
C ASN A 121 8.71 -19.92 19.05
N ARG A 122 8.52 -19.07 20.05
CA ARG A 122 8.50 -17.62 19.91
C ARG A 122 9.46 -16.99 20.91
N ILE A 123 10.26 -16.04 20.46
CA ILE A 123 11.01 -15.12 21.32
C ILE A 123 10.27 -13.80 21.32
N VAL A 124 10.16 -13.17 22.49
CA VAL A 124 9.60 -11.83 22.64
C VAL A 124 10.66 -10.92 23.21
N LEU A 125 10.94 -9.85 22.48
CA LEU A 125 11.90 -8.81 22.85
C LEU A 125 11.14 -7.55 23.23
N ILE A 126 11.37 -7.02 24.43
CA ILE A 126 10.67 -5.85 24.97
C ILE A 126 11.60 -4.65 24.98
N TYR A 127 11.06 -3.49 24.63
CA TYR A 127 11.80 -2.26 24.43
C TYR A 127 10.98 -1.07 24.94
N ASP A 128 11.58 -0.22 25.78
CA ASP A 128 10.93 0.99 26.28
C ASP A 128 10.76 2.04 25.16
N ASN A 129 11.72 2.08 24.23
CA ASN A 129 11.84 3.11 23.20
C ASN A 129 11.69 2.56 21.77
N LEU A 130 11.03 1.41 21.60
CA LEU A 130 10.85 0.83 20.26
C LEU A 130 10.15 1.79 19.31
N ASN A 131 9.11 2.49 19.79
CA ASN A 131 8.37 3.44 18.97
C ASN A 131 9.22 4.63 18.49
N SER A 132 10.15 5.15 19.28
CA SER A 132 11.00 6.27 18.82
C SER A 132 12.00 5.81 17.76
N THR A 133 12.59 4.62 17.93
CA THR A 133 13.55 4.06 16.98
C THR A 133 12.86 3.59 15.70
N LEU A 134 11.77 2.85 15.83
CA LEU A 134 10.92 2.39 14.73
C LEU A 134 10.26 3.58 14.01
N GLY A 135 9.76 4.57 14.75
CA GLY A 135 9.18 5.79 14.19
C GLY A 135 10.20 6.62 13.42
N THR A 136 11.44 6.75 13.92
CA THR A 136 12.54 7.40 13.20
C THR A 136 12.92 6.63 11.95
N TYR A 137 12.99 5.30 12.04
CA TYR A 137 13.37 4.43 10.92
C TYR A 137 12.26 4.35 9.85
N ILE A 138 10.99 4.26 10.24
CA ILE A 138 9.85 4.33 9.34
C ILE A 138 9.72 5.72 8.74
N ASN A 139 9.90 6.81 9.51
CA ASN A 139 9.92 8.14 8.92
C ASN A 139 11.10 8.28 7.95
N LYS A 140 12.29 7.79 8.29
CA LYS A 140 13.45 7.83 7.40
C LYS A 140 13.17 7.07 6.11
N LEU A 141 12.58 5.88 6.16
CA LEU A 141 12.27 5.10 4.96
C LEU A 141 11.03 5.55 4.22
N TYR A 142 10.04 6.11 4.90
CA TYR A 142 8.95 6.84 4.27
C TYR A 142 9.51 8.05 3.53
N LEU A 143 10.44 8.78 4.15
CA LEU A 143 11.14 9.91 3.54
C LEU A 143 12.15 9.51 2.46
N GLU A 144 12.79 8.34 2.54
CA GLU A 144 13.74 7.84 1.53
C GLU A 144 13.02 7.22 0.33
N ASN A 145 11.91 6.48 0.56
CA ASN A 145 10.96 6.17 -0.50
C ASN A 145 10.29 7.45 -1.03
N LEU A 146 10.23 8.53 -0.24
CA LEU A 146 9.87 9.85 -0.76
C LEU A 146 11.03 10.55 -1.47
N LYS A 147 12.31 10.16 -1.31
CA LYS A 147 13.46 10.80 -1.98
C LYS A 147 13.65 10.34 -3.42
N ASP A 148 13.40 9.06 -3.73
CA ASP A 148 13.21 8.62 -5.12
C ASP A 148 11.95 9.24 -5.76
N VAL A 149 11.05 9.74 -4.91
CA VAL A 149 9.84 10.49 -5.26
C VAL A 149 10.05 12.01 -5.20
N ASP A 150 11.14 12.54 -4.62
CA ASP A 150 11.36 13.98 -4.40
C ASP A 150 11.83 14.67 -5.69
N ASN A 151 12.24 13.90 -6.70
CA ASN A 151 12.30 14.41 -8.06
C ASN A 151 10.90 14.55 -8.69
N PHE A 152 9.81 14.28 -7.96
CA PHE A 152 8.46 14.68 -8.35
C PHE A 152 7.99 15.85 -7.46
N SER A 153 8.02 17.07 -8.00
CA SER A 153 7.71 18.34 -7.33
C SER A 153 6.20 18.58 -7.13
N ILE A 154 5.47 17.57 -6.64
CA ILE A 154 4.03 17.72 -6.36
C ILE A 154 3.87 18.37 -4.98
N PHE A 155 4.03 19.71 -4.97
CA PHE A 155 3.60 20.66 -3.93
C PHE A 155 4.42 20.70 -2.62
N LYS A 156 5.58 21.38 -2.66
CA LYS A 156 6.33 21.81 -1.45
C LYS A 156 5.91 23.17 -0.87
N ASN A 157 4.96 23.91 -1.46
CA ASN A 157 4.62 25.26 -0.96
C ASN A 157 3.25 25.34 -0.28
N LYS A 158 3.31 25.66 1.02
CA LYS A 158 2.25 25.60 2.02
C LYS A 158 1.33 26.85 2.05
N SER A 159 1.30 27.67 1.00
CA SER A 159 0.60 28.97 1.06
C SER A 159 -0.33 29.34 -0.11
N ASP A 160 -0.29 28.66 -1.26
CA ASP A 160 -1.22 28.93 -2.37
C ASP A 160 -1.89 27.61 -2.81
N HIS A 161 -2.95 27.22 -2.07
CA HIS A 161 -3.69 25.97 -2.27
C HIS A 161 -4.62 26.03 -3.50
N CYS A 162 -4.05 25.98 -4.71
CA CYS A 162 -4.78 25.48 -5.86
C CYS A 162 -4.34 24.03 -6.09
N PHE A 163 -5.11 23.06 -5.58
CA PHE A 163 -4.89 21.67 -5.92
C PHE A 163 -5.21 21.47 -7.40
N PRO A 164 -4.37 20.73 -8.16
CA PRO A 164 -4.65 20.47 -9.55
C PRO A 164 -5.96 19.70 -9.68
N LYS A 165 -6.80 20.14 -10.61
CA LYS A 165 -8.10 19.51 -10.85
C LYS A 165 -7.92 18.41 -11.87
N LEU A 166 -8.42 17.21 -11.56
CA LEU A 166 -8.40 16.09 -12.49
C LEU A 166 -9.78 15.89 -13.11
N THR A 167 -9.79 15.57 -14.40
CA THR A 167 -11.00 15.10 -15.10
C THR A 167 -10.66 13.88 -15.93
N ALA A 168 -11.66 13.04 -16.17
CA ALA A 168 -11.52 11.82 -16.96
C ALA A 168 -12.59 11.76 -18.06
N SER A 169 -12.28 11.16 -19.21
CA SER A 169 -13.27 10.94 -20.28
C SER A 169 -14.43 10.05 -19.87
N SER A 170 -14.19 9.14 -18.90
CA SER A 170 -15.22 8.30 -18.32
C SER A 170 -14.81 7.86 -16.91
N GLN A 171 -15.78 7.37 -16.14
CA GLN A 171 -15.52 6.74 -14.86
C GLN A 171 -16.54 5.62 -14.57
N LEU A 172 -16.15 4.66 -13.74
CA LEU A 172 -17.04 3.66 -13.17
C LEU A 172 -17.47 4.11 -11.77
N ASP A 173 -18.77 4.30 -11.59
CA ASP A 173 -19.40 4.61 -10.30
C ASP A 173 -18.68 5.77 -9.57
N SER A 174 -18.23 5.52 -8.33
CA SER A 174 -17.53 6.47 -7.46
C SER A 174 -16.01 6.55 -7.70
N PHE A 175 -15.45 5.82 -8.66
CA PHE A 175 -14.00 5.77 -8.92
C PHE A 175 -13.54 6.89 -9.86
N SER A 176 -13.79 8.14 -9.43
CA SER A 176 -13.35 9.38 -10.09
C SER A 176 -11.81 9.49 -10.11
N PRO A 177 -11.22 10.35 -10.96
CA PRO A 177 -9.76 10.50 -11.03
C PRO A 177 -9.13 11.21 -9.84
N ASP A 178 -9.92 11.76 -8.92
CA ASP A 178 -9.41 12.54 -7.77
C ASP A 178 -8.48 11.72 -6.87
N GLY A 179 -8.68 10.39 -6.80
CA GLY A 179 -7.87 9.45 -6.02
C GLY A 179 -6.47 9.17 -6.58
N LEU A 180 -6.20 9.58 -7.83
CA LEU A 180 -4.94 9.30 -8.51
C LEU A 180 -3.75 10.02 -7.85
N LEU A 181 -3.93 11.24 -7.36
CA LEU A 181 -2.82 12.01 -6.77
C LEU A 181 -2.41 11.47 -5.39
N GLN A 182 -3.32 10.80 -4.68
CA GLN A 182 -3.05 10.19 -3.37
C GLN A 182 -2.72 8.70 -3.46
N ALA A 183 -2.62 8.14 -4.67
CA ALA A 183 -2.31 6.74 -4.92
C ALA A 183 -3.29 5.73 -4.26
N ILE A 184 -4.57 6.13 -4.09
CA ILE A 184 -5.64 5.32 -3.46
C ILE A 184 -6.01 4.14 -4.36
N GLN A 185 -6.51 3.03 -3.80
CA GLN A 185 -6.89 1.84 -4.57
C GLN A 185 -8.42 1.63 -4.66
N PRO A 186 -9.00 1.56 -5.88
CA PRO A 186 -8.41 2.06 -7.12
C PRO A 186 -8.33 3.60 -7.10
N GLY A 187 -7.44 4.18 -7.89
CA GLY A 187 -7.24 5.63 -7.93
C GLY A 187 -8.17 6.26 -8.94
N TRP A 188 -8.26 5.64 -10.11
CA TRP A 188 -9.29 5.88 -11.12
C TRP A 188 -9.69 4.57 -11.78
N HIS A 189 -10.96 4.48 -12.16
CA HIS A 189 -11.48 3.41 -12.99
C HIS A 189 -12.31 4.02 -14.12
N SER A 190 -11.94 3.76 -15.37
CA SER A 190 -12.77 4.11 -16.54
C SER A 190 -14.13 3.40 -16.53
N ALA A 191 -15.09 3.82 -17.35
CA ALA A 191 -16.29 3.00 -17.55
C ALA A 191 -15.93 1.59 -18.08
N ARG A 192 -16.77 0.59 -17.76
CA ARG A 192 -16.58 -0.79 -18.25
C ARG A 192 -16.55 -0.82 -19.79
N ASN A 193 -15.75 -1.73 -20.35
CA ASN A 193 -15.49 -1.85 -21.79
C ASN A 193 -15.07 -0.50 -22.40
N PRO A 194 -13.94 0.07 -21.94
CA PRO A 194 -13.53 1.41 -22.32
C PRO A 194 -13.37 1.52 -23.84
N LYS A 195 -14.00 2.54 -24.43
CA LYS A 195 -13.79 2.89 -25.84
C LYS A 195 -12.57 3.80 -25.94
N TYR A 196 -11.52 3.35 -26.60
CA TYR A 196 -10.33 4.17 -26.79
C TYR A 196 -10.54 5.23 -27.89
N PRO A 197 -9.93 6.43 -27.76
CA PRO A 197 -9.05 6.84 -26.67
C PRO A 197 -9.82 7.17 -25.37
N GLN A 198 -9.19 6.92 -24.23
CA GLN A 198 -9.61 7.46 -22.92
C GLN A 198 -8.65 8.59 -22.53
N THR A 199 -9.09 9.56 -21.73
CA THR A 199 -8.26 10.68 -21.30
C THR A 199 -8.33 10.90 -19.81
N ILE A 200 -7.19 11.26 -19.23
CA ILE A 200 -7.09 11.96 -17.95
C ILE A 200 -6.51 13.35 -18.23
N THR A 201 -7.20 14.40 -17.81
CA THR A 201 -6.73 15.77 -17.90
C THR A 201 -6.42 16.30 -16.50
N ILE A 202 -5.30 17.00 -16.37
CA ILE A 202 -4.90 17.71 -15.16
C ILE A 202 -4.84 19.20 -15.48
N ASP A 203 -5.60 20.02 -14.76
CA ASP A 203 -5.46 21.48 -14.75
C ASP A 203 -4.60 21.89 -13.56
N PHE A 204 -3.41 22.43 -13.81
CA PHE A 204 -2.51 22.91 -12.77
C PHE A 204 -2.86 24.32 -12.27
N GLY A 205 -3.88 24.97 -12.84
CA GLY A 205 -4.29 26.35 -12.56
C GLY A 205 -3.37 27.41 -13.17
N LYS A 206 -2.10 27.07 -13.43
CA LYS A 206 -1.09 27.90 -14.09
C LYS A 206 -0.18 27.06 -14.97
N THR A 207 0.44 27.69 -15.97
CA THR A 207 1.46 27.03 -16.79
C THR A 207 2.65 26.62 -15.93
N GLN A 208 3.10 25.38 -16.07
CA GLN A 208 4.28 24.87 -15.40
C GLN A 208 5.11 23.98 -16.33
N SER A 209 6.39 23.84 -16.00
CA SER A 209 7.30 22.90 -16.66
C SER A 209 7.06 21.50 -16.14
N ILE A 210 7.10 20.53 -17.05
CA ILE A 210 6.84 19.12 -16.80
C ILE A 210 7.97 18.30 -17.44
N GLU A 211 8.78 17.67 -16.61
CA GLU A 211 9.96 16.90 -16.97
C GLU A 211 9.67 15.40 -17.06
N LYS A 212 8.74 14.89 -16.25
CA LYS A 212 8.35 13.48 -16.29
C LYS A 212 6.96 13.27 -15.67
N ILE A 213 6.41 12.10 -15.93
CA ILE A 213 5.17 11.61 -15.31
C ILE A 213 5.39 10.21 -14.73
N GLY A 214 4.64 9.90 -13.68
CA GLY A 214 4.60 8.57 -13.06
C GLY A 214 3.20 8.00 -13.11
N ILE A 215 3.05 6.74 -13.53
CA ILE A 215 1.78 6.00 -13.48
C ILE A 215 1.97 4.78 -12.58
N LEU A 216 1.13 4.64 -11.55
CA LEU A 216 1.16 3.50 -10.64
C LEU A 216 0.03 2.52 -10.97
N PRO A 217 0.33 1.27 -11.35
CA PRO A 217 -0.69 0.26 -11.65
C PRO A 217 -1.59 0.00 -10.44
N GLN A 218 -2.80 -0.51 -10.67
CA GLN A 218 -3.58 -1.09 -9.59
C GLN A 218 -2.90 -2.38 -9.12
N ASP A 219 -2.73 -2.56 -7.80
CA ASP A 219 -2.01 -3.73 -7.27
C ASP A 219 -2.64 -5.03 -7.78
N GLN A 220 -1.79 -5.96 -8.23
CA GLN A 220 -2.16 -7.27 -8.78
C GLN A 220 -3.04 -7.21 -10.04
N ASN A 221 -3.21 -6.04 -10.64
CA ASN A 221 -4.08 -5.80 -11.79
C ASN A 221 -3.36 -4.99 -12.87
N GLU A 222 -2.08 -5.28 -13.10
CA GLU A 222 -1.23 -4.54 -14.05
C GLU A 222 -1.78 -4.61 -15.47
N LYS A 223 -2.46 -5.70 -15.84
CA LYS A 223 -3.11 -5.84 -17.15
C LYS A 223 -4.17 -4.77 -17.45
N ARG A 224 -4.70 -4.08 -16.42
CA ARG A 224 -5.69 -3.01 -16.55
C ARG A 224 -5.07 -1.63 -16.73
N MET A 225 -3.76 -1.48 -16.57
CA MET A 225 -3.14 -0.16 -16.64
C MET A 225 -3.00 0.32 -18.10
N PRO A 226 -2.76 1.63 -18.33
CA PRO A 226 -2.41 2.15 -19.65
C PRO A 226 -1.17 1.45 -20.22
N ARG A 227 -1.22 1.00 -21.47
CA ARG A 227 -0.08 0.45 -22.23
C ARG A 227 0.53 1.50 -23.15
N ILE A 228 -0.33 2.05 -24.00
CA ILE A 228 0.03 3.06 -25.00
C ILE A 228 -0.63 4.36 -24.59
N ILE A 229 0.17 5.41 -24.41
CA ILE A 229 -0.32 6.74 -24.10
C ILE A 229 0.32 7.79 -25.00
N GLU A 230 -0.47 8.78 -25.39
CA GLU A 230 -0.01 10.03 -25.96
C GLU A 230 -0.14 11.11 -24.88
N ILE A 231 0.95 11.83 -24.60
CA ILE A 231 0.92 12.98 -23.71
C ILE A 231 0.72 14.24 -24.53
N ARG A 232 -0.17 15.11 -24.06
CA ARG A 232 -0.44 16.40 -24.67
C ARG A 232 -0.44 17.50 -23.63
N THR A 233 0.02 18.69 -24.00
CA THR A 233 -0.10 19.89 -23.18
C THR A 233 -0.95 20.96 -23.85
N SER A 234 -1.52 21.84 -23.04
CA SER A 234 -2.28 23.00 -23.50
C SER A 234 -2.18 24.13 -22.46
N ASP A 235 -2.31 25.37 -22.89
CA ASP A 235 -2.49 26.52 -21.97
C ASP A 235 -3.97 26.90 -21.80
N ASN A 236 -4.88 26.37 -22.63
CA ASN A 236 -6.27 26.84 -22.71
C ASN A 236 -7.32 25.73 -22.89
N GLU A 237 -6.93 24.46 -22.77
CA GLU A 237 -7.78 23.26 -22.93
C GLU A 237 -8.39 23.07 -24.34
N LYS A 238 -8.15 24.00 -25.28
CA LYS A 238 -8.68 23.97 -26.65
C LYS A 238 -7.63 23.56 -27.66
N ASN A 239 -6.43 24.12 -27.53
CA ASN A 239 -5.31 23.89 -28.43
C ASN A 239 -4.32 22.94 -27.76
N TRP A 240 -4.27 21.69 -28.22
CA TRP A 240 -3.43 20.66 -27.65
C TRP A 240 -2.20 20.42 -28.52
N VAL A 241 -1.03 20.39 -27.90
CA VAL A 241 0.24 20.04 -28.54
C VAL A 241 0.65 18.66 -28.09
N SER A 242 1.02 17.78 -29.02
CA SER A 242 1.53 16.45 -28.68
C SER A 242 2.94 16.57 -28.12
N SER A 243 3.15 16.07 -26.90
CA SER A 243 4.38 16.13 -26.13
C SER A 243 5.18 14.82 -26.18
N GLY A 244 4.55 13.73 -26.64
CA GLY A 244 5.21 12.44 -26.82
C GLY A 244 4.22 11.29 -26.93
N LEU A 245 4.62 10.23 -27.63
CA LEU A 245 3.94 8.95 -27.69
C LEU A 245 4.80 7.91 -26.98
N PHE A 246 4.22 7.23 -26.01
CA PHE A 246 4.90 6.22 -25.20
C PHE A 246 4.16 4.91 -25.33
N ASP A 247 4.87 3.88 -25.77
CA ASP A 247 4.39 2.50 -25.86
C ASP A 247 5.01 1.68 -24.73
N ASP A 248 4.36 0.56 -24.43
CA ASP A 248 4.85 -0.52 -23.61
C ASP A 248 5.11 -0.21 -22.14
N LEU A 249 4.18 0.52 -21.52
CA LEU A 249 4.18 0.75 -20.07
C LEU A 249 3.95 -0.53 -19.24
N CYS A 250 3.68 -1.65 -19.89
CA CYS A 250 3.41 -2.93 -19.24
C CYS A 250 4.67 -3.56 -18.67
N LEU A 251 5.82 -3.35 -19.30
CA LEU A 251 7.09 -3.91 -18.87
C LEU A 251 7.62 -3.15 -17.65
N SER A 252 7.66 -3.80 -16.47
CA SER A 252 8.59 -3.39 -15.41
C SER A 252 9.94 -4.04 -15.67
N GLY A 253 11.01 -3.26 -15.57
CA GLY A 253 12.39 -3.75 -15.71
C GLY A 253 12.80 -4.77 -14.63
N ASP A 254 12.04 -4.90 -13.55
CA ASP A 254 12.22 -5.91 -12.51
C ASP A 254 10.87 -6.46 -12.04
N GLN A 255 10.91 -7.68 -11.50
CA GLN A 255 9.77 -8.57 -11.29
C GLN A 255 8.76 -8.12 -10.20
N ASP A 256 8.85 -6.90 -9.69
CA ASP A 256 7.96 -6.38 -8.65
C ASP A 256 6.67 -5.79 -9.25
N ARG A 257 5.60 -6.55 -9.04
CA ARG A 257 4.21 -6.18 -9.34
C ARG A 257 3.77 -5.05 -8.41
N GLY A 258 3.74 -3.82 -8.94
CA GLY A 258 3.23 -2.65 -8.19
C GLY A 258 4.07 -1.39 -8.28
N ASP A 259 5.17 -1.37 -9.03
CA ASP A 259 6.03 -0.20 -9.12
C ASP A 259 5.53 0.90 -10.06
N TRP A 260 5.98 2.13 -9.81
CA TRP A 260 5.73 3.28 -10.67
C TRP A 260 6.35 3.10 -12.06
N ARG A 261 5.56 3.33 -13.11
CA ARG A 261 6.05 3.50 -14.48
C ARG A 261 6.41 4.96 -14.70
N ILE A 262 7.70 5.24 -14.82
CA ILE A 262 8.22 6.60 -14.97
C ILE A 262 8.49 6.88 -16.45
N ILE A 263 7.87 7.93 -16.96
CA ILE A 263 8.05 8.41 -18.33
C ILE A 263 8.75 9.76 -18.25
N LYS A 264 9.98 9.83 -18.75
CA LYS A 264 10.76 11.07 -18.79
C LYS A 264 10.65 11.71 -20.17
N PHE A 265 10.39 13.01 -20.20
CA PHE A 265 10.48 13.77 -21.45
C PHE A 265 11.95 14.05 -21.77
N PRO A 266 12.37 13.93 -23.04
CA PRO A 266 13.73 14.31 -23.44
C PRO A 266 14.04 15.79 -23.18
N VAL A 267 13.00 16.63 -23.30
CA VAL A 267 13.02 18.06 -22.99
C VAL A 267 11.78 18.36 -22.14
N PRO A 268 11.88 19.14 -21.06
CA PRO A 268 10.71 19.54 -20.29
C PRO A 268 9.65 20.21 -21.17
N VAL A 269 8.39 19.85 -20.96
CA VAL A 269 7.25 20.39 -21.70
C VAL A 269 6.48 21.37 -20.83
N ASN A 270 6.02 22.47 -21.41
CA ASN A 270 5.28 23.49 -20.67
C ASN A 270 3.78 23.41 -20.99
N GLY A 271 2.96 23.63 -19.97
CA GLY A 271 1.52 23.79 -20.14
C GLY A 271 0.79 23.99 -18.82
N ARG A 272 -0.36 24.65 -18.87
CA ARG A 272 -1.31 24.69 -17.74
C ARG A 272 -2.09 23.39 -17.60
N TYR A 273 -2.37 22.76 -18.73
CA TYR A 273 -3.09 21.50 -18.80
C TYR A 273 -2.16 20.41 -19.32
N LEU A 274 -2.24 19.25 -18.67
CA LEU A 274 -1.63 18.01 -19.15
C LEU A 274 -2.75 17.01 -19.43
N GLN A 275 -2.74 16.39 -20.61
CA GLN A 275 -3.65 15.31 -20.95
C GLN A 275 -2.87 14.03 -21.23
N ILE A 276 -3.28 12.98 -20.53
CA ILE A 276 -2.84 11.60 -20.76
C ILE A 276 -3.91 10.94 -21.61
N LYS A 277 -3.65 10.83 -22.91
CA LYS A 277 -4.55 10.18 -23.85
C LYS A 277 -4.15 8.72 -24.01
N ILE A 278 -4.91 7.84 -23.40
CA ILE A 278 -4.68 6.40 -23.35
C ILE A 278 -5.26 5.78 -24.62
N LEU A 279 -4.43 5.06 -25.38
CA LEU A 279 -4.79 4.44 -26.66
C LEU A 279 -5.03 2.94 -26.53
N ALA A 280 -4.44 2.30 -25.51
CA ALA A 280 -4.64 0.89 -25.19
C ALA A 280 -4.25 0.60 -23.74
N ASN A 281 -4.71 -0.52 -23.18
CA ASN A 281 -4.25 -1.06 -21.91
C ASN A 281 -3.36 -2.30 -22.09
N CYS A 282 -2.86 -2.82 -20.98
CA CYS A 282 -1.89 -3.91 -20.93
C CYS A 282 -2.46 -5.32 -21.14
N GLY A 283 -3.76 -5.49 -21.35
CA GLY A 283 -4.34 -6.78 -21.75
C GLY A 283 -5.69 -7.16 -21.15
N ASP A 284 -6.31 -6.34 -20.30
CA ASP A 284 -7.70 -6.56 -19.86
C ASP A 284 -8.68 -5.76 -20.74
N PRO A 285 -9.30 -6.32 -21.80
CA PRO A 285 -10.10 -5.53 -22.73
C PRO A 285 -11.35 -4.89 -22.09
N ALA A 286 -11.78 -5.36 -20.92
CA ALA A 286 -12.99 -4.89 -20.26
C ALA A 286 -12.73 -3.74 -19.29
N LEU A 287 -11.48 -3.55 -18.83
CA LEU A 287 -11.17 -2.64 -17.71
C LEU A 287 -9.89 -1.83 -17.98
N LEU A 288 -9.98 -0.53 -17.69
CA LEU A 288 -8.82 0.37 -17.65
C LEU A 288 -8.81 1.10 -16.30
N THR A 289 -7.74 0.88 -15.54
CA THR A 289 -7.58 1.35 -14.16
C THR A 289 -6.12 1.58 -13.83
N PHE A 290 -5.84 2.58 -13.01
CA PHE A 290 -4.55 2.72 -12.33
C PHE A 290 -4.76 3.50 -11.05
N ARG A 291 -3.83 3.36 -10.11
CA ARG A 291 -4.06 3.83 -8.74
C ARG A 291 -3.35 5.12 -8.41
N GLY A 292 -2.27 5.44 -9.10
CA GLY A 292 -1.46 6.62 -8.83
C GLY A 292 -1.07 7.37 -10.09
N LEU A 293 -1.04 8.70 -9.99
CA LEU A 293 -0.52 9.61 -11.00
C LEU A 293 0.40 10.63 -10.35
N ARG A 294 1.54 10.88 -10.97
CA ARG A 294 2.51 11.91 -10.57
C ARG A 294 3.01 12.69 -11.78
N VAL A 295 3.31 13.96 -11.56
CA VAL A 295 3.84 14.92 -12.55
C VAL A 295 4.87 15.81 -11.85
N ASN A 296 5.91 16.26 -12.55
CA ASN A 296 6.89 17.24 -12.05
C ASN A 296 7.59 17.93 -13.18
#